data_AF-A0A7X1TTM5-F1
#
_entry.id   AF-A0A7X1TTM5-F1
#
_cell.length_a   1.000
_cell.length_b   1.000
_cell.length_c   1.000
_cell.angle_alpha   90.00
_cell.angle_beta   90.00
_cell.angle_gamma   90.00
#
_symmetry.space_group_name_H-M   'P 1'
#
loop_
_entity.id
_entity.type
_entity.pdbx_description
1 polymer ?
#
loop_
_entity_poly.entity_id
_entity_poly.type
_entity_poly.pdbx_seq_one_letter_code
_entity_poly.pdbx_strand_id
1 'polypeptide(L)'
;MTMENVQKIRPKYLDLFSIRLPVPGLVSILHRISGLVLFLLLPFLLWLLDNSLHSRSSFARFQAVISAPLVKLVLLGLIWAFLHHLFAGLRHIALDLDWGVNLEAGRATAKLVLVASLVLTAVLGAMLW
;
A
#
# COMPACT_ATOMS: atom_id res chain seq x y z
N MET A 1 50.37 -8.27 25.45
CA MET A 1 49.06 -7.58 25.52
C MET A 1 48.89 -6.80 24.23
N THR A 2 48.27 -7.41 23.22
CA THR A 2 48.11 -6.83 21.88
C THR A 2 47.01 -5.78 21.91
N MET A 3 47.32 -4.56 21.47
CA MET A 3 46.35 -3.47 21.31
C MET A 3 45.31 -3.89 20.26
N GLU A 4 44.08 -4.08 20.69
CA GLU A 4 42.93 -4.38 19.83
C GLU A 4 42.68 -3.19 18.89
N ASN A 5 42.62 -3.46 17.58
CA ASN A 5 42.41 -2.44 16.56
C ASN A 5 40.94 -1.98 16.58
N VAL A 6 40.63 -0.98 17.40
CA VAL A 6 39.28 -0.40 17.50
C VAL A 6 38.99 0.38 16.20
N GLN A 7 38.19 -0.20 15.31
CA GLN A 7 37.71 0.49 14.10
C GLN A 7 36.95 1.78 14.48
N LYS A 8 37.41 2.93 13.97
CA LYS A 8 36.71 4.21 14.08
C LYS A 8 35.36 4.14 13.36
N ILE A 9 34.25 4.14 14.12
CA ILE A 9 32.91 4.24 13.56
C ILE A 9 32.66 5.68 13.08
N ARG A 10 32.43 5.85 11.78
CA ARG A 10 32.10 7.17 11.20
C ARG A 10 30.63 7.51 11.46
N PRO A 11 30.31 8.78 11.78
CA PRO A 11 28.93 9.20 11.92
C PRO A 11 28.19 9.11 10.57
N LYS A 12 26.92 8.71 10.61
CA LYS A 12 26.03 8.63 9.43
C LYS A 12 24.90 9.65 9.60
N TYR A 13 24.63 10.43 8.56
CA TYR A 13 23.50 11.34 8.54
C TYR A 13 22.24 10.59 8.09
N LEU A 14 21.51 10.01 9.05
CA LEU A 14 20.25 9.27 8.83
C LEU A 14 19.16 9.79 9.79
N ASP A 15 18.98 11.10 9.81
CA ASP A 15 17.83 11.69 10.47
C ASP A 15 16.67 11.79 9.48
N LEU A 16 15.73 10.84 9.56
CA LEU A 16 14.58 10.75 8.68
C LEU A 16 13.61 11.93 8.82
N PHE A 17 13.60 12.61 9.97
CA PHE A 17 12.74 13.78 10.18
C PHE A 17 13.31 15.04 9.53
N SER A 18 14.62 15.10 9.34
CA SER A 18 15.30 16.19 8.65
C SER A 18 15.31 16.04 7.12
N ILE A 19 15.11 14.83 6.59
CA ILE A 19 15.12 14.55 5.14
C ILE A 19 13.74 14.78 4.53
N ARG A 20 13.66 15.65 3.51
CA ARG A 20 12.41 15.90 2.77
C ARG A 20 12.30 14.99 1.54
N LEU A 21 11.37 14.05 1.58
CA LEU A 21 11.11 13.16 0.46
C LEU A 21 10.25 13.84 -0.62
N PRO A 22 10.62 13.73 -1.90
CA PRO A 22 9.74 14.15 -3.00
C PRO A 22 8.58 13.17 -3.16
N VAL A 23 7.49 13.60 -3.81
CA VAL A 23 6.26 12.79 -4.01
C VAL A 23 6.54 11.37 -4.56
N PRO A 24 7.42 11.17 -5.56
CA PRO A 24 7.75 9.81 -6.03
C PRO A 24 8.36 8.92 -4.93
N GLY A 25 9.14 9.49 -4.02
CA GLY A 25 9.71 8.78 -2.88
C GLY A 25 8.63 8.32 -1.89
N LEU A 26 7.65 9.18 -1.61
CA LEU A 26 6.49 8.81 -0.80
C LEU A 26 5.69 7.68 -1.45
N VAL A 27 5.37 7.79 -2.75
CA VAL A 27 4.64 6.75 -3.49
C VAL A 27 5.36 5.39 -3.44
N SER A 28 6.69 5.38 -3.54
CA SER A 28 7.49 4.16 -3.42
C SER A 28 7.41 3.52 -2.03
N ILE A 29 7.50 4.32 -0.96
CA ILE A 29 7.35 3.80 0.41
C ILE A 29 5.93 3.25 0.62
N LEU A 30 4.92 4.00 0.18
CA LEU A 30 3.53 3.56 0.29
C LEU A 30 3.26 2.29 -0.52
N HIS A 31 3.89 2.11 -1.69
CA HIS A 31 3.77 0.88 -2.48
C HIS A 31 4.33 -0.34 -1.74
N ARG A 32 5.46 -0.18 -1.03
CA ARG A 32 6.05 -1.25 -0.19
C ARG A 32 5.15 -1.58 0.99
N ILE A 33 4.68 -0.57 1.71
CA ILE A 33 3.80 -0.75 2.87
C ILE A 33 2.47 -1.38 2.44
N SER A 34 1.87 -0.92 1.35
CA SER A 34 0.61 -1.48 0.86
C SER A 34 0.76 -2.94 0.44
N GLY A 35 1.87 -3.30 -0.20
CA GLY A 35 2.18 -4.71 -0.54
C GLY A 35 2.29 -5.59 0.70
N LEU A 36 2.96 -5.12 1.75
CA LEU A 36 3.07 -5.84 3.03
C LEU A 36 1.69 -6.02 3.70
N VAL A 37 0.88 -4.95 3.75
CA VAL A 37 -0.47 -5.01 4.33
C VAL A 37 -1.36 -6.00 3.60
N LEU A 38 -1.35 -5.97 2.25
CA LEU A 38 -2.12 -6.90 1.42
C LEU A 38 -1.67 -8.35 1.64
N PHE A 39 -0.36 -8.60 1.71
CA PHE A 39 0.18 -9.93 1.96
C PHE A 39 -0.26 -10.46 3.33
N LEU A 40 -0.12 -9.65 4.39
CA LEU A 40 -0.47 -10.07 5.75
C LEU A 40 -1.97 -10.31 5.93
N LEU A 41 -2.82 -9.55 5.24
CA LEU A 41 -4.29 -9.69 5.31
C LEU A 41 -4.88 -10.57 4.20
N LEU A 42 -4.05 -11.16 3.34
CA LEU A 42 -4.51 -12.11 2.33
C LEU A 42 -5.28 -13.30 2.94
N PRO A 43 -4.84 -13.92 4.07
CA PRO A 43 -5.61 -15.00 4.70
C PRO A 43 -7.00 -14.55 5.17
N PHE A 44 -7.13 -13.30 5.67
CA PHE A 44 -8.42 -12.73 6.06
C PHE A 44 -9.34 -12.54 4.85
N LEU A 45 -8.82 -12.04 3.73
CA LEU A 45 -9.57 -11.89 2.48
C LEU A 45 -10.01 -13.25 1.91
N LEU A 46 -9.14 -14.26 1.95
CA LEU A 46 -9.48 -15.62 1.51
C LEU A 46 -10.54 -16.26 2.41
N TRP A 47 -10.48 -16.02 3.72
CA TRP A 47 -11.51 -16.47 4.64
C TRP A 47 -12.86 -15.77 4.38
N LEU A 48 -12.87 -14.46 4.12
CA LEU A 48 -14.09 -13.76 3.71
C LEU A 48 -14.65 -14.32 2.40
N LEU A 49 -13.79 -14.59 1.42
CA LEU A 49 -14.18 -15.19 0.14
C LEU A 49 -14.78 -16.58 0.32
N ASP A 50 -14.14 -17.46 1.10
CA ASP A 50 -14.71 -18.78 1.43
C ASP A 50 -16.08 -18.64 2.09
N ASN A 51 -16.22 -17.75 3.08
CA ASN A 51 -17.52 -17.53 3.73
C ASN A 51 -18.59 -17.00 2.75
N SER A 52 -18.19 -16.26 1.72
CA SER A 52 -19.13 -15.75 0.71
C SER A 52 -19.65 -16.82 -0.26
N LEU A 53 -18.94 -17.94 -0.44
CA LEU A 53 -19.23 -18.94 -1.48
C LEU A 53 -19.68 -20.30 -0.96
N HIS A 54 -19.31 -20.65 0.28
CA HIS A 54 -19.39 -22.05 0.74
C HIS A 54 -20.81 -22.58 0.97
N SER A 55 -21.67 -21.81 1.66
CA SER A 55 -23.03 -22.22 2.00
C SER A 55 -23.88 -21.04 2.44
N ARG A 56 -25.20 -21.25 2.58
CA ARG A 56 -26.13 -20.20 3.06
C ARG A 56 -25.79 -19.70 4.47
N SER A 57 -25.41 -20.59 5.38
CA SER A 57 -25.02 -20.21 6.74
C SER A 57 -23.68 -19.48 6.76
N SER A 58 -22.74 -19.87 5.89
CA SER A 58 -21.47 -19.18 5.68
C SER A 58 -21.69 -17.76 5.15
N PHE A 59 -22.58 -17.60 4.16
CA PHE A 59 -22.91 -16.30 3.60
C PHE A 59 -23.59 -15.36 4.62
N ALA A 60 -24.42 -15.91 5.51
CA ALA A 60 -24.98 -15.14 6.63
C ALA A 60 -23.88 -14.65 7.58
N ARG A 61 -22.85 -15.47 7.86
CA ARG A 61 -21.68 -15.07 8.64
C ARG A 61 -20.87 -13.99 7.92
N PHE A 62 -20.63 -14.14 6.62
CA PHE A 62 -19.99 -13.13 5.79
C PHE A 62 -20.70 -11.78 5.93
N GLN A 63 -22.02 -11.74 5.72
CA GLN A 63 -22.83 -10.51 5.87
C GLN A 63 -22.73 -9.90 7.28
N ALA A 64 -22.78 -10.73 8.32
CA ALA A 64 -22.64 -10.25 9.70
C ALA A 64 -21.26 -9.63 9.96
N VAL A 65 -20.20 -10.17 9.38
CA VAL A 65 -18.84 -9.66 9.54
C VAL A 65 -18.65 -8.35 8.77
N ILE A 66 -19.02 -8.30 7.49
CA ILE A 66 -18.82 -7.09 6.66
C ILE A 66 -19.75 -5.93 7.02
N SER A 67 -20.84 -6.19 7.76
CA SER A 67 -21.72 -5.14 8.27
C SER A 67 -21.14 -4.42 9.50
N ALA A 68 -20.15 -5.00 10.18
CA ALA A 68 -19.50 -4.36 11.32
C ALA A 68 -18.70 -3.11 10.89
N PRO A 69 -18.93 -1.92 11.49
CA PRO A 69 -18.29 -0.68 11.06
C PRO A 69 -16.75 -0.73 11.08
N LEU A 70 -16.17 -1.39 12.09
CA LEU A 70 -14.72 -1.55 12.17
C LEU A 70 -14.16 -2.40 11.01
N VAL A 71 -14.89 -3.44 10.61
CA VAL A 71 -14.52 -4.28 9.46
C VAL A 71 -14.65 -3.47 8.17
N LYS A 72 -15.69 -2.66 8.01
CA LYS A 72 -15.81 -1.74 6.85
C LYS A 72 -14.62 -0.78 6.76
N LEU A 73 -14.15 -0.23 7.88
CA LEU A 73 -12.95 0.63 7.89
C LEU A 73 -11.69 -0.14 7.49
N VAL A 74 -11.50 -1.38 7.97
CA VAL A 74 -10.38 -2.24 7.56
C VAL A 74 -10.47 -2.55 6.07
N LEU A 75 -11.65 -2.90 5.56
CA LEU A 75 -11.89 -3.17 4.14
C LEU A 75 -11.65 -1.93 3.28
N LEU A 76 -12.04 -0.73 3.74
CA LEU A 76 -11.73 0.52 3.05
C LEU A 76 -10.22 0.76 2.95
N GLY A 77 -9.48 0.51 4.05
CA GLY A 77 -8.03 0.55 4.06
C GLY A 77 -7.39 -0.46 3.11
N LEU A 78 -7.95 -1.68 3.03
CA LEU A 78 -7.50 -2.72 2.10
C LEU A 78 -7.80 -2.37 0.64
N ILE A 79 -8.96 -1.78 0.36
CA ILE A 79 -9.31 -1.26 -0.97
C ILE A 79 -8.29 -0.20 -1.40
N TRP A 80 -8.00 0.78 -0.53
CA TRP A 80 -7.00 1.79 -0.83
C TRP A 80 -5.61 1.18 -1.02
N ALA A 81 -5.20 0.27 -0.13
CA ALA A 81 -3.90 -0.41 -0.22
C ALA A 81 -3.76 -1.14 -1.56
N PHE A 82 -4.80 -1.88 -1.98
CA PHE A 82 -4.84 -2.57 -3.26
C PHE A 82 -4.71 -1.58 -4.44
N LEU A 83 -5.54 -0.54 -4.48
CA LEU A 83 -5.54 0.44 -5.57
C LEU A 83 -4.22 1.22 -5.65
N HIS A 84 -3.68 1.67 -4.52
CA HIS A 84 -2.38 2.32 -4.46
C HIS A 84 -1.27 1.36 -4.91
N HIS A 85 -1.28 0.12 -4.41
CA HIS A 85 -0.28 -0.90 -4.79
C HIS A 85 -0.31 -1.17 -6.29
N LEU A 86 -1.50 -1.37 -6.86
CA LEU A 86 -1.71 -1.64 -8.28
C LEU A 86 -1.23 -0.48 -9.15
N PHE A 87 -1.68 0.74 -8.90
CA PHE A 87 -1.30 1.88 -9.73
C PHE A 87 0.17 2.26 -9.58
N ALA A 88 0.73 2.18 -8.37
CA ALA A 88 2.16 2.35 -8.17
C ALA A 88 2.97 1.25 -8.87
N GLY A 89 2.49 0.00 -8.85
CA GLY A 89 3.09 -1.13 -9.57
C GLY A 89 3.09 -0.93 -11.09
N LEU A 90 1.96 -0.51 -11.67
CA LEU A 90 1.87 -0.15 -13.09
C LEU A 90 2.83 1.00 -13.45
N ARG A 91 2.93 2.01 -12.57
CA ARG A 91 3.93 3.08 -12.74
C ARG A 91 5.36 2.54 -12.69
N HIS A 92 5.66 1.61 -11.80
CA HIS A 92 6.99 0.98 -11.73
C HIS A 92 7.31 0.21 -13.02
N ILE A 93 6.37 -0.60 -13.52
CA ILE A 93 6.52 -1.31 -14.80
C ILE A 93 6.74 -0.31 -15.95
N ALA A 94 6.00 0.80 -15.99
CA ALA A 94 6.21 1.83 -17.00
C ALA A 94 7.62 2.45 -16.93
N LEU A 95 8.12 2.73 -15.72
CA LEU A 95 9.50 3.22 -15.54
C LEU A 95 10.55 2.18 -15.95
N ASP A 96 10.30 0.90 -15.69
CA ASP A 96 11.18 -0.20 -16.11
C ASP A 96 11.24 -0.35 -17.65
N LEU A 97 10.22 0.18 -18.35
CA LEU A 97 10.16 0.30 -19.81
C LEU A 97 10.63 1.66 -20.33
N ASP A 98 11.35 2.44 -19.51
CA ASP A 98 11.83 3.80 -19.79
C ASP A 98 10.74 4.86 -20.05
N TRP A 99 9.48 4.60 -19.65
CA TRP A 99 8.39 5.57 -19.80
C TRP A 99 8.27 6.49 -18.58
N GLY A 100 8.34 7.80 -18.80
CA GLY A 100 8.13 8.80 -17.74
C GLY A 100 9.29 8.98 -16.77
N VAL A 101 10.52 8.62 -17.18
CA VAL A 101 11.75 8.66 -16.37
C VAL A 101 12.28 10.06 -16.08
N ASN A 102 11.89 11.08 -16.87
CA ASN A 102 12.29 12.45 -16.61
C ASN A 102 11.61 12.99 -15.32
N LEU A 103 12.21 14.03 -14.72
CA LEU A 103 11.78 14.53 -13.41
C LEU A 103 10.31 15.01 -13.38
N GLU A 104 9.87 15.69 -14.43
CA GLU A 104 8.52 16.24 -14.52
C GLU A 104 7.48 15.13 -14.63
N ALA A 105 7.67 14.22 -15.59
CA ALA A 105 6.82 13.05 -15.78
C ALA A 105 6.82 12.14 -14.54
N GLY A 106 7.99 11.93 -13.92
CA GLY A 106 8.11 11.12 -12.70
C GLY A 106 7.31 11.69 -11.53
N ARG A 107 7.23 13.02 -11.40
CA ARG A 107 6.40 13.73 -10.40
C ARG A 107 4.92 13.71 -10.77
N ALA A 108 4.58 13.94 -12.05
CA ALA A 108 3.21 13.94 -12.52
C ALA A 108 2.55 12.56 -12.36
N THR A 109 3.23 11.50 -12.79
CA THR A 109 2.76 10.11 -12.64
C THR A 109 2.62 9.69 -11.18
N ALA A 110 3.53 10.12 -10.30
CA ALA A 110 3.40 9.86 -8.86
C ALA A 110 2.17 10.53 -8.24
N LYS A 111 1.87 11.78 -8.63
CA LYS A 111 0.62 12.46 -8.22
C LYS A 111 -0.61 11.75 -8.78
N LEU A 112 -0.55 11.30 -10.03
CA LEU A 112 -1.65 10.57 -10.68
C LEU A 112 -1.99 9.28 -9.93
N VAL A 113 -0.99 8.51 -9.49
CA VAL A 113 -1.19 7.30 -8.64
C VAL A 113 -1.99 7.63 -7.38
N LEU A 114 -1.62 8.71 -6.67
CA LEU A 114 -2.30 9.13 -5.45
C LEU A 114 -3.74 9.58 -5.72
N VAL A 115 -3.95 10.42 -6.73
CA VAL A 115 -5.28 10.93 -7.06
C VAL A 115 -6.19 9.80 -7.54
N ALA A 116 -5.73 8.96 -8.47
CA ALA A 116 -6.52 7.87 -9.03
C ALA A 116 -6.90 6.83 -7.95
N SER A 117 -5.95 6.45 -7.08
CA SER A 117 -6.23 5.51 -5.99
C SER A 117 -7.23 6.07 -4.98
N LEU A 118 -7.10 7.34 -4.58
CA LEU A 118 -8.01 7.97 -3.62
C LEU A 118 -9.41 8.18 -4.19
N VAL A 119 -9.53 8.62 -5.46
CA VAL A 119 -10.83 8.79 -6.13
C VAL A 119 -11.57 7.45 -6.20
N LEU A 120 -10.91 6.39 -6.66
CA LEU A 120 -11.53 5.07 -6.72
C LEU A 120 -11.83 4.50 -5.32
N THR A 121 -10.97 4.77 -4.34
CA THR A 121 -11.25 4.40 -2.94
C THR A 121 -12.51 5.08 -2.44
N ALA A 122 -12.73 6.37 -2.74
CA ALA A 122 -13.93 7.09 -2.33
C ALA A 122 -15.19 6.49 -2.98
N VAL A 123 -15.13 6.17 -4.28
CA VAL A 123 -16.26 5.52 -5.00
C VAL A 123 -16.58 4.15 -4.41
N LEU A 124 -15.57 3.29 -4.24
CA LEU A 124 -15.77 1.95 -3.67
C LEU A 124 -16.14 2.00 -2.19
N GLY A 125 -15.63 3.00 -1.47
CA GLY A 125 -16.03 3.29 -0.10
C GLY A 125 -17.51 3.66 -0.01
N ALA A 126 -18.01 4.50 -0.90
CA ALA A 126 -19.45 4.79 -0.96
C ALA A 126 -20.30 3.53 -1.24
N MET A 127 -19.78 2.58 -2.02
CA MET A 127 -20.47 1.29 -2.27
C MET A 127 -20.38 0.30 -1.10
N LEU A 128 -19.34 0.41 -0.27
CA LEU A 128 -19.13 -0.47 0.89
C LEU A 128 -20.06 -0.11 2.06
N TRP A 129 -20.51 1.14 2.13
CA TRP A 129 -21.43 1.62 3.16
C TRP A 129 -22.88 1.35 2.82
#